data_AF-A0AAJ1MFT1-F1
#
_entry.id   AF-A0AAJ1MFT1-F1
#
_cell.length_a   1.000
_cell.length_b   1.000
_cell.length_c   1.000
_cell.angle_alpha   90.00
_cell.angle_beta   90.00
_cell.angle_gamma   90.00
#
_symmetry.space_group_name_H-M   'P 1'
#
loop_
_entity.id
_entity.type
_entity.pdbx_description
1 polymer ?
#
loop_
_entity_poly.entity_id
_entity_poly.type
_entity_poly.pdbx_seq_one_letter_code
_entity_poly.pdbx_strand_id
1 'polypeptide(L)'
;MLAPFKVLILDDHPLCCEHARSLLMEAGLTDTHMACNAREALKKLGDGGFHLVITDLKMPDMDGLQFIDELSRRDLHPMLVISTSCSRRLMNSVSLMAKESGFSVIGMFQKPFGTDHVQALVSQLRSVHANEGKTAAGIRERPIFAKAHLVQALQEKTIQAWFQPKKSLLTGHIVGVEALARWNDPQFGFMMPGSFMSAIRFHGLDHALLVRMMEDAMSAHLAWRSAGHVVPVSVNLPVPLLDDIGLPDELHGMAARCGIAAENITFELLEDQAVGIPANYYMSASRLRLKGFGLAQDDYGRGYSSMYSLISTPFTELKIDRAFVAGAAGDEVRTAALTSSVQLGRQLGLTVTAEGVETAQDLELLRSIGCDCVQGYLLSAAVPAVEFALMLASEPRHQGNPP
;
A
#
# COMPACT_ATOMS: atom_id res chain seq x y z
N MET A 1 12.54 24.97 -9.86
CA MET A 1 13.59 25.44 -8.94
C MET A 1 13.23 24.84 -7.59
N LEU A 2 14.09 24.01 -6.98
CA LEU A 2 13.80 23.37 -5.69
C LEU A 2 13.66 24.48 -4.63
N ALA A 3 12.66 24.41 -3.75
CA ALA A 3 12.60 25.30 -2.59
C ALA A 3 13.84 25.06 -1.70
N PRO A 4 14.26 26.01 -0.85
CA PRO A 4 15.50 25.88 -0.10
C PRO A 4 15.35 24.81 0.99
N PHE A 5 15.76 23.58 0.69
CA PHE A 5 15.89 22.52 1.69
C PHE A 5 17.12 22.79 2.57
N LYS A 6 16.88 22.90 3.87
CA LYS A 6 17.94 22.92 4.88
C LYS A 6 18.37 21.50 5.23
N VAL A 7 19.59 21.13 4.87
CA VAL A 7 20.13 19.76 4.96
C VAL A 7 21.20 19.66 6.05
N LEU A 8 21.13 18.64 6.90
CA LEU A 8 22.19 18.28 7.85
C LEU A 8 22.89 16.99 7.41
N ILE A 9 24.21 17.03 7.34
CA ILE A 9 25.06 15.87 7.03
C ILE A 9 25.72 15.42 8.34
N LEU A 10 25.45 14.18 8.74
CA LEU A 10 25.97 13.56 9.95
C LEU A 10 26.85 12.36 9.57
N ASP A 11 28.15 12.52 9.78
CA ASP A 11 29.15 11.50 9.53
C ASP A 11 30.30 11.68 10.53
N ASP A 12 30.80 10.60 11.12
CA ASP A 12 31.91 10.65 12.07
C ASP A 12 33.25 10.98 11.38
N HIS A 13 33.32 10.84 10.06
CA HIS A 13 34.47 11.21 9.25
C HIS A 13 34.30 12.60 8.61
N PRO A 14 35.10 13.61 8.99
CA PRO A 14 34.99 14.98 8.45
C PRO A 14 35.13 15.07 6.92
N LEU A 15 35.97 14.19 6.33
CA LEU A 15 36.15 14.12 4.88
C LEU A 15 34.88 13.64 4.16
N CYS A 16 34.12 12.72 4.75
CA CYS A 16 32.85 12.25 4.19
C CYS A 16 31.79 13.35 4.25
N CYS A 17 31.72 14.08 5.36
CA CYS A 17 30.88 15.26 5.51
C CYS A 17 31.17 16.32 4.42
N GLU A 18 32.44 16.72 4.26
CA GLU A 18 32.84 17.72 3.26
C GLU A 18 32.60 17.25 1.82
N HIS A 19 32.88 15.99 1.53
CA HIS A 19 32.65 15.43 0.20
C HIS A 19 31.15 15.44 -0.17
N ALA A 20 30.29 14.95 0.73
CA ALA A 20 28.84 14.99 0.53
C ALA A 20 28.33 16.43 0.40
N ARG A 21 28.85 17.37 1.21
CA ARG A 21 28.51 18.79 1.14
C ARG A 21 28.83 19.39 -0.23
N SER A 22 30.04 19.14 -0.76
CA SER A 22 30.44 19.64 -2.08
C SER A 22 29.49 19.16 -3.18
N LEU A 23 29.17 17.87 -3.19
CA LEU A 23 28.29 17.27 -4.20
C LEU A 23 26.84 17.81 -4.11
N LEU A 24 26.32 18.02 -2.91
CA LEU A 24 24.98 18.60 -2.71
C LEU A 24 24.92 20.06 -3.18
N MET A 25 25.96 20.84 -2.91
CA MET A 25 26.06 22.23 -3.37
C MET A 25 26.11 22.33 -4.89
N GLU A 26 26.90 21.47 -5.55
CA GLU A 26 26.98 21.36 -7.01
C GLU A 26 25.61 21.01 -7.64
N ALA A 27 24.79 20.23 -6.92
CA ALA A 27 23.45 19.86 -7.36
C ALA A 27 22.36 20.90 -7.02
N GLY A 28 22.73 22.03 -6.40
CA GLY A 28 21.83 23.15 -6.10
C GLY A 28 21.18 23.14 -4.71
N LEU A 29 21.60 22.26 -3.80
CA LEU A 29 21.21 22.29 -2.38
C LEU A 29 22.25 23.11 -1.61
N THR A 30 21.98 24.40 -1.41
CA THR A 30 22.97 25.36 -0.89
C THR A 30 22.95 25.55 0.63
N ASP A 31 21.83 25.26 1.31
CA ASP A 31 21.69 25.39 2.77
C ASP A 31 22.06 24.06 3.47
N THR A 32 23.35 23.72 3.43
CA THR A 32 23.90 22.48 3.99
C THR A 32 24.73 22.73 5.24
N HIS A 33 24.50 21.94 6.28
CA HIS A 33 25.23 21.97 7.55
C HIS A 33 25.86 20.60 7.80
N MET A 34 26.94 20.55 8.57
CA MET A 34 27.61 19.30 8.93
C MET A 34 27.62 19.11 10.44
N ALA A 35 27.66 17.86 10.90
CA ALA A 35 27.92 17.48 12.28
C ALA A 35 28.82 16.24 12.28
N CYS A 36 29.86 16.25 13.13
CA CYS A 36 30.82 15.14 13.17
C CYS A 36 30.47 14.08 14.25
N ASN A 37 29.36 14.28 14.96
CA ASN A 37 28.83 13.32 15.93
C ASN A 37 27.34 13.56 16.17
N ALA A 38 26.64 12.54 16.67
CA ALA A 38 25.19 12.58 16.84
C ALA A 38 24.73 13.62 17.87
N ARG A 39 25.52 13.91 18.92
CA ARG A 39 25.15 14.92 19.94
C ARG A 39 25.14 16.34 19.35
N GLU A 40 26.14 16.65 18.53
CA GLU A 40 26.20 17.91 17.79
C GLU A 40 25.02 18.03 16.83
N ALA A 41 24.70 16.95 16.12
CA ALA A 41 23.54 16.90 15.21
C ALA A 41 22.22 17.14 15.96
N LEU A 42 21.98 16.44 17.08
CA LEU A 42 20.78 16.62 17.90
C LEU A 42 20.65 18.05 18.44
N LYS A 43 21.75 18.68 18.83
CA LYS A 43 21.75 20.09 19.26
C LYS A 43 21.33 21.01 18.10
N LYS A 44 21.94 20.85 16.93
CA LYS A 44 21.60 21.64 15.74
C LYS A 44 20.14 21.45 15.33
N LEU A 45 19.64 20.22 15.40
CA LEU A 45 18.24 19.89 15.09
C LEU A 45 17.24 20.48 16.10
N GLY A 46 17.62 20.57 17.38
CA GLY A 46 16.82 21.28 18.38
C GLY A 46 16.80 22.81 18.17
N ASP A 47 17.89 23.37 17.68
CA ASP A 47 18.05 24.83 17.46
C ASP A 47 17.50 25.31 16.10
N GLY A 48 17.04 24.42 15.20
CA GLY A 48 16.50 24.84 13.90
C GLY A 48 15.82 23.76 13.07
N GLY A 49 14.89 24.20 12.19
CA GLY A 49 14.09 23.33 11.30
C GLY A 49 14.87 22.80 10.09
N PHE A 50 15.62 21.72 10.28
CA PHE A 50 16.19 20.94 9.18
C PHE A 50 15.11 20.10 8.51
N HIS A 51 15.12 20.07 7.18
CA HIS A 51 14.14 19.33 6.39
C HIS A 51 14.65 17.91 6.08
N LEU A 52 15.96 17.75 5.95
CA LEU A 52 16.61 16.51 5.55
C LEU A 52 17.86 16.27 6.41
N VAL A 53 18.03 15.04 6.88
CA VAL A 53 19.24 14.55 7.53
C VAL A 53 19.83 13.40 6.72
N ILE A 54 21.09 13.52 6.33
CA ILE A 54 21.89 12.44 5.76
C ILE A 54 22.76 11.89 6.88
N THR A 55 22.58 10.64 7.28
CA THR A 55 23.30 10.03 8.43
C THR A 55 24.04 8.77 8.03
N ASP A 56 25.24 8.58 8.59
CA ASP A 56 25.83 7.24 8.70
C ASP A 56 25.16 6.46 9.84
N LEU A 57 25.22 5.13 9.73
CA LEU A 57 24.81 4.23 10.80
C LEU A 57 25.96 3.91 11.75
N LYS A 58 27.18 3.84 11.25
CA LYS A 58 28.33 3.44 12.06
C LYS A 58 29.07 4.69 12.55
N MET A 59 28.72 5.14 13.75
CA MET A 59 29.34 6.29 14.40
C MET A 59 29.73 5.93 15.84
N PRO A 60 30.80 6.52 16.39
CA PRO A 60 31.19 6.34 17.78
C PRO A 60 30.19 7.01 18.74
N ASP A 61 30.15 6.52 19.99
CA ASP A 61 29.30 6.93 21.11
C ASP A 61 27.80 6.72 20.95
N MET A 62 27.23 7.14 19.81
CA MET A 62 25.82 6.97 19.46
C MET A 62 25.74 6.62 17.99
N ASP A 63 25.33 5.38 17.72
CA ASP A 63 25.17 4.90 16.34
C ASP A 63 23.93 5.53 15.67
N GLY A 64 23.78 5.33 14.36
CA GLY A 64 22.68 5.93 13.61
C GLY A 64 21.30 5.39 14.01
N LEU A 65 21.20 4.17 14.58
CA LEU A 65 19.92 3.65 15.05
C LEU A 65 19.50 4.37 16.33
N GLN A 66 20.43 4.51 17.29
CA GLN A 66 20.22 5.25 18.52
C GLN A 66 19.92 6.74 18.24
N PHE A 67 20.57 7.31 17.23
CA PHE A 67 20.28 8.67 16.78
C PHE A 67 18.84 8.81 16.24
N ILE A 68 18.38 7.89 15.39
CA ILE A 68 17.00 7.90 14.85
C ILE A 68 15.96 7.72 15.98
N ASP A 69 16.21 6.82 16.93
CA ASP A 69 15.35 6.63 18.11
C ASP A 69 15.28 7.90 18.98
N GLU A 70 16.41 8.58 19.18
CA GLU A 70 16.45 9.86 19.91
C GLU A 70 15.74 11.00 19.16
N LEU A 71 15.76 11.02 17.83
CA LEU A 71 14.96 11.97 17.05
C LEU A 71 13.47 11.74 17.29
N SER A 72 13.02 10.48 17.27
CA SER A 72 11.62 10.12 17.49
C SER A 72 11.15 10.55 18.87
N ARG A 73 11.95 10.28 19.92
CA ARG A 73 11.65 10.69 21.31
C ARG A 73 11.54 12.19 21.50
N ARG A 74 12.24 12.98 20.68
CA ARG A 74 12.23 14.45 20.75
C ARG A 74 11.20 15.08 19.81
N ASP A 75 10.35 14.27 19.17
CA ASP A 75 9.35 14.71 18.21
C ASP A 75 9.96 15.45 16.99
N LEU A 76 11.22 15.14 16.66
CA LEU A 76 11.95 15.70 15.52
C LEU A 76 11.83 14.75 14.34
N HIS A 77 11.14 15.20 13.28
CA HIS A 77 10.79 14.35 12.13
C HIS A 77 11.34 14.87 10.78
N PRO A 78 12.66 15.07 10.63
CA PRO A 78 13.22 15.37 9.32
C PRO A 78 13.10 14.17 8.37
N MET A 79 13.15 14.44 7.07
CA MET A 79 13.41 13.37 6.10
C MET A 79 14.78 12.74 6.36
N LEU A 80 14.90 11.44 6.12
CA LEU A 80 16.12 10.69 6.36
C LEU A 80 16.73 10.12 5.08
N VAL A 81 18.04 10.25 4.97
CA VAL A 81 18.87 9.52 4.03
C VAL A 81 19.92 8.75 4.81
N ILE A 82 20.02 7.46 4.56
CA ILE A 82 20.98 6.59 5.21
C ILE A 82 22.14 6.35 4.24
N SER A 83 23.33 6.80 4.60
CA SER A 83 24.56 6.63 3.82
C SER A 83 25.59 5.86 4.63
N THR A 84 25.79 4.57 4.35
CA THR A 84 26.59 3.71 5.23
C THR A 84 27.41 2.65 4.50
N SER A 85 28.41 2.08 5.18
CA SER A 85 29.20 0.92 4.71
C SER A 85 28.63 -0.43 5.14
N CYS A 86 27.50 -0.44 5.85
CA CYS A 86 26.83 -1.67 6.30
C CYS A 86 26.26 -2.51 5.15
N SER A 87 25.92 -3.78 5.47
CA SER A 87 25.29 -4.70 4.51
C SER A 87 23.88 -4.25 4.11
N ARG A 88 23.44 -4.63 2.90
CA ARG A 88 22.08 -4.33 2.39
C ARG A 88 20.98 -4.82 3.32
N ARG A 89 21.19 -5.96 4.00
CA ARG A 89 20.23 -6.52 4.96
C ARG A 89 20.04 -5.62 6.19
N LEU A 90 21.13 -5.13 6.77
CA LEU A 90 21.06 -4.21 7.91
C LEU A 90 20.44 -2.87 7.50
N MET A 91 20.81 -2.35 6.32
CA MET A 91 20.18 -1.16 5.74
C MET A 91 18.66 -1.31 5.62
N ASN A 92 18.18 -2.39 5.01
CA ASN A 92 16.72 -2.62 4.88
C ASN A 92 16.03 -2.67 6.25
N SER A 93 16.63 -3.33 7.23
CA SER A 93 16.09 -3.39 8.60
C SER A 93 16.01 -2.01 9.27
N VAL A 94 17.02 -1.16 9.09
CA VAL A 94 17.06 0.18 9.68
C VAL A 94 16.10 1.12 8.97
N SER A 95 15.94 0.99 7.65
CA SER A 95 14.95 1.75 6.90
C SER A 95 13.52 1.41 7.34
N LEU A 96 13.24 0.13 7.56
CA LEU A 96 11.95 -0.29 8.09
C LEU A 96 11.72 0.29 9.48
N MET A 97 12.68 0.13 10.40
CA MET A 97 12.60 0.70 11.75
C MET A 97 12.35 2.22 11.72
N ALA A 98 13.10 2.96 10.90
CA ALA A 98 12.93 4.41 10.81
C ALA A 98 11.54 4.79 10.26
N LYS A 99 11.01 4.06 9.26
CA LYS A 99 9.66 4.30 8.74
C LYS A 99 8.58 4.03 9.79
N GLU A 100 8.72 2.94 10.55
CA GLU A 100 7.81 2.61 11.65
C GLU A 100 7.85 3.65 12.79
N SER A 101 9.02 4.25 13.04
CA SER A 101 9.19 5.36 13.98
C SER A 101 8.71 6.72 13.44
N GLY A 102 8.01 6.74 12.29
CA GLY A 102 7.39 7.94 11.72
C GLY A 102 8.26 8.76 10.75
N PHE A 103 9.44 8.28 10.37
CA PHE A 103 10.34 9.02 9.47
C PHE A 103 10.10 8.72 7.99
N SER A 104 10.19 9.76 7.17
CA SER A 104 10.24 9.61 5.71
C SER A 104 11.68 9.31 5.26
N VAL A 105 11.97 8.03 4.99
CA VAL A 105 13.28 7.61 4.48
C VAL A 105 13.32 7.76 2.96
N ILE A 106 14.03 8.79 2.49
CA ILE A 106 14.09 9.21 1.09
C ILE A 106 15.08 8.36 0.30
N GLY A 107 16.23 8.04 0.89
CA GLY A 107 17.30 7.35 0.18
C GLY A 107 18.13 6.45 1.07
N MET A 108 18.66 5.39 0.46
CA MET A 108 19.62 4.47 1.08
C MET A 108 20.79 4.27 0.13
N PHE A 109 21.98 4.70 0.55
CA PHE A 109 23.16 4.71 -0.30
C PHE A 109 24.32 3.97 0.37
N GLN A 110 25.00 3.14 -0.40
CA GLN A 110 26.27 2.57 0.05
C GLN A 110 27.38 3.59 -0.12
N LYS A 111 28.27 3.70 0.87
CA LYS A 111 29.48 4.51 0.71
C LYS A 111 30.42 3.85 -0.33
N PRO A 112 31.15 4.64 -1.15
CA PRO A 112 31.28 6.10 -1.07
C PRO A 112 30.08 6.87 -1.63
N PHE A 113 29.76 8.02 -1.01
CA PHE A 113 28.66 8.87 -1.45
C PHE A 113 29.06 9.68 -2.69
N GLY A 114 28.63 9.25 -3.88
CA GLY A 114 29.01 9.86 -5.16
C GLY A 114 27.90 10.65 -5.86
N THR A 115 28.22 11.17 -7.05
CA THR A 115 27.31 11.99 -7.88
C THR A 115 26.01 11.26 -8.24
N ASP A 116 26.06 9.96 -8.51
CA ASP A 116 24.86 9.16 -8.81
C ASP A 116 23.88 9.12 -7.64
N HIS A 117 24.39 9.06 -6.40
CA HIS A 117 23.56 9.12 -5.19
C HIS A 117 22.90 10.48 -5.02
N VAL A 118 23.60 11.57 -5.36
CA VAL A 118 23.04 12.92 -5.31
C VAL A 118 21.98 13.12 -6.39
N GLN A 119 22.19 12.60 -7.60
CA GLN A 119 21.17 12.65 -8.65
C GLN A 119 19.91 11.87 -8.26
N ALA A 120 20.08 10.66 -7.70
CA ALA A 120 18.98 9.88 -7.16
C ALA A 120 18.24 10.63 -6.04
N LEU A 121 18.98 11.19 -5.09
CA LEU A 121 18.43 11.99 -3.99
C LEU A 121 17.66 13.22 -4.50
N VAL A 122 18.21 13.97 -5.46
CA VAL A 122 17.55 15.15 -6.03
C VAL A 122 16.29 14.76 -6.81
N SER A 123 16.32 13.65 -7.55
CA SER A 123 15.15 13.10 -8.22
C SER A 123 14.06 12.74 -7.20
N GLN A 124 14.45 12.06 -6.12
CA GLN A 124 13.55 11.70 -5.03
C GLN A 124 13.02 12.94 -4.32
N LEU A 125 13.84 13.92 -3.98
CA LEU A 125 13.41 15.18 -3.37
C LEU A 125 12.49 15.99 -4.28
N ARG A 126 12.66 15.93 -5.61
CA ARG A 126 11.69 16.54 -6.55
C ARG A 126 10.36 15.80 -6.54
N SER A 127 10.39 14.47 -6.50
CA SER A 127 9.17 13.65 -6.38
C SER A 127 8.49 13.86 -5.03
N VAL A 128 9.28 14.08 -3.99
CA VAL A 128 8.84 14.36 -2.63
C VAL A 128 8.31 15.78 -2.57
N HIS A 129 8.91 16.79 -3.19
CA HIS A 129 8.31 18.14 -3.32
C HIS A 129 7.00 18.12 -4.12
N ALA A 130 6.90 17.29 -5.15
CA ALA A 130 5.66 17.05 -5.89
C ALA A 130 4.62 16.28 -5.05
N ASN A 131 5.07 15.54 -4.02
CA ASN A 131 4.26 14.80 -3.04
C ASN A 131 4.21 15.45 -1.64
N GLU A 132 4.88 16.57 -1.37
CA GLU A 132 4.99 17.26 -0.07
C GLU A 132 3.85 18.27 0.08
N GLY A 133 3.02 18.40 -0.96
CA GLY A 133 1.61 18.72 -0.76
C GLY A 133 0.79 17.58 -0.12
N LYS A 134 1.41 16.43 0.25
CA LYS A 134 0.70 15.24 0.75
C LYS A 134 1.29 14.51 1.96
N THR A 135 2.46 14.86 2.51
CA THR A 135 2.96 14.20 3.75
C THR A 135 4.19 14.90 4.34
N ALA A 136 4.02 15.80 5.32
CA ALA A 136 4.91 16.00 6.48
C ALA A 136 4.52 17.26 7.27
N ALA A 137 3.65 17.11 8.27
CA ALA A 137 3.74 17.89 9.50
C ALA A 137 3.00 17.17 10.62
N GLY A 138 3.65 17.02 11.78
CA GLY A 138 2.99 16.88 13.10
C GLY A 138 2.21 18.14 13.52
N ILE A 139 1.79 18.96 12.57
CA ILE A 139 0.63 19.83 12.73
C ILE A 139 -0.56 18.89 12.56
N ARG A 140 -1.60 18.97 13.40
CA ARG A 140 -2.90 18.35 13.09
C ARG A 140 -3.39 18.90 11.75
N GLU A 141 -2.93 18.34 10.63
CA GLU A 141 -3.34 18.72 9.29
C GLU A 141 -4.83 18.44 9.26
N ARG A 142 -5.60 19.52 9.22
CA ARG A 142 -7.00 19.41 8.86
C ARG A 142 -7.00 18.68 7.51
N PRO A 143 -7.71 17.56 7.39
CA PRO A 143 -7.76 16.85 6.12
C PRO A 143 -8.13 17.84 5.01
N ILE A 144 -7.44 17.71 3.87
CA ILE A 144 -7.60 18.58 2.70
C ILE A 144 -9.08 18.73 2.33
N PHE A 145 -9.86 17.67 2.52
CA PHE A 145 -11.29 17.63 2.28
C PHE A 145 -12.10 17.74 3.58
N ALA A 146 -13.05 18.69 3.59
CA ALA A 146 -14.03 18.81 4.66
C ALA A 146 -15.03 17.64 4.63
N LYS A 147 -15.53 17.26 5.82
CA LYS A 147 -16.52 16.18 5.96
C LYS A 147 -17.74 16.36 5.05
N ALA A 148 -18.29 17.56 4.98
CA ALA A 148 -19.48 17.85 4.18
C ALA A 148 -19.27 17.57 2.69
N HIS A 149 -18.08 17.91 2.16
CA HIS A 149 -17.74 17.68 0.77
C HIS A 149 -17.58 16.19 0.45
N LEU A 150 -16.97 15.40 1.35
CA LEU A 150 -16.88 13.94 1.20
C LEU A 150 -18.25 13.26 1.29
N VAL A 151 -19.09 13.68 2.23
CA VAL A 151 -20.46 13.16 2.37
C VAL A 151 -21.26 13.46 1.10
N GLN A 152 -21.17 14.69 0.58
CA GLN A 152 -21.79 15.06 -0.68
C GLN A 152 -21.25 14.20 -1.83
N ALA A 153 -19.94 13.98 -1.92
CA ALA A 153 -19.33 13.17 -2.96
C ALA A 153 -19.79 11.70 -2.94
N LEU A 154 -19.98 11.12 -1.75
CA LEU A 154 -20.56 9.77 -1.58
C LEU A 154 -22.04 9.74 -2.01
N GLN A 155 -22.83 10.76 -1.66
CA GLN A 155 -24.26 10.87 -2.00
C GLN A 155 -24.47 11.09 -3.50
N GLU A 156 -23.68 11.98 -4.11
CA GLU A 156 -23.72 12.33 -5.53
C GLU A 156 -23.02 11.29 -6.42
N LYS A 157 -22.48 10.21 -5.82
CA LYS A 157 -21.84 9.11 -6.55
C LYS A 157 -20.58 9.53 -7.32
N THR A 158 -19.95 10.64 -6.94
CA THR A 158 -18.69 11.10 -7.55
C THR A 158 -17.49 10.34 -6.99
N ILE A 159 -17.59 9.86 -5.74
CA ILE A 159 -16.80 8.73 -5.24
C ILE A 159 -17.53 7.44 -5.63
N GLN A 160 -16.90 6.63 -6.47
CA GLN A 160 -17.50 5.44 -7.08
C GLN A 160 -16.49 4.30 -7.22
N ALA A 161 -16.98 3.07 -7.36
CA ALA A 161 -16.14 1.92 -7.63
C ALA A 161 -15.70 1.87 -9.10
N TRP A 162 -14.40 1.63 -9.30
CA TRP A 162 -13.81 1.17 -10.56
C TRP A 162 -13.31 -0.25 -10.36
N PHE A 163 -13.18 -1.00 -11.45
CA PHE A 163 -13.15 -2.46 -11.42
C PHE A 163 -11.86 -2.96 -12.06
N GLN A 164 -11.01 -3.60 -11.27
CA GLN A 164 -9.75 -4.18 -11.76
C GLN A 164 -9.88 -5.70 -11.94
N PRO A 165 -9.67 -6.24 -13.17
CA PRO A 165 -9.81 -7.67 -13.44
C PRO A 165 -8.79 -8.51 -12.67
N LYS A 166 -9.26 -9.64 -12.15
CA LYS A 166 -8.46 -10.75 -11.63
C LYS A 166 -8.51 -11.89 -12.64
N LYS A 167 -7.35 -12.31 -13.16
CA LYS A 167 -7.27 -13.39 -14.16
C LYS A 167 -6.67 -14.66 -13.57
N SER A 168 -7.23 -15.80 -13.95
CA SER A 168 -6.65 -17.11 -13.64
C SER A 168 -5.40 -17.33 -14.49
N LEU A 169 -4.31 -17.76 -13.86
CA LEU A 169 -3.10 -18.16 -14.57
C LEU A 169 -3.24 -19.49 -15.30
N LEU A 170 -4.15 -20.36 -14.84
CA LEU A 170 -4.43 -21.65 -15.47
C LEU A 170 -5.21 -21.48 -16.78
N THR A 171 -6.26 -20.66 -16.77
CA THR A 171 -7.18 -20.55 -17.92
C THR A 171 -6.97 -19.28 -18.75
N GLY A 172 -6.33 -18.26 -18.20
CA GLY A 172 -6.20 -16.93 -18.83
C GLY A 172 -7.46 -16.07 -18.76
N HIS A 173 -8.56 -16.60 -18.22
CA HIS A 173 -9.85 -15.92 -18.13
C HIS A 173 -9.98 -15.04 -16.90
N ILE A 174 -10.85 -14.05 -16.99
CA ILE A 174 -11.30 -13.25 -15.85
C ILE A 174 -12.12 -14.16 -14.92
N VAL A 175 -11.68 -14.27 -13.66
CA VAL A 175 -12.33 -15.08 -12.62
C VAL A 175 -12.92 -14.26 -11.49
N GLY A 176 -12.66 -12.95 -11.50
CA GLY A 176 -13.16 -12.03 -10.50
C GLY A 176 -12.74 -10.60 -10.81
N VAL A 177 -13.13 -9.70 -9.95
CA VAL A 177 -12.78 -8.29 -10.06
C VAL A 177 -12.66 -7.66 -8.69
N GLU A 178 -11.84 -6.64 -8.56
CA GLU A 178 -11.73 -5.85 -7.34
C GLU A 178 -12.36 -4.47 -7.55
N ALA A 179 -13.24 -4.07 -6.63
CA ALA A 179 -13.89 -2.77 -6.59
C ALA A 179 -13.01 -1.78 -5.82
N LEU A 180 -12.39 -0.88 -6.58
CA LEU A 180 -11.45 0.13 -6.09
C LEU A 180 -12.07 1.51 -6.17
N ALA A 181 -12.07 2.23 -5.05
CA ALA A 181 -12.60 3.59 -5.01
C ALA A 181 -11.86 4.53 -5.98
N ARG A 182 -12.60 5.37 -6.69
CA ARG A 182 -12.08 6.50 -7.46
C ARG A 182 -12.99 7.69 -7.22
N TRP A 183 -12.42 8.89 -7.23
CA TRP A 183 -13.19 10.11 -7.05
C TRP A 183 -13.04 11.00 -8.27
N ASN A 184 -14.14 11.24 -8.98
CA ASN A 184 -14.21 12.26 -10.02
C ASN A 184 -14.83 13.53 -9.45
N ASP A 185 -14.00 14.36 -8.84
CA ASP A 185 -14.47 15.58 -8.19
C ASP A 185 -14.66 16.71 -9.21
N PRO A 186 -15.77 17.48 -9.16
CA PRO A 186 -15.99 18.60 -10.09
C PRO A 186 -14.93 19.71 -10.02
N GLN A 187 -14.30 19.90 -8.84
CA GLN A 187 -13.32 20.95 -8.60
C GLN A 187 -11.88 20.44 -8.74
N PHE A 188 -11.59 19.24 -8.24
CA PHE A 188 -10.22 18.68 -8.19
C PHE A 188 -9.93 17.64 -9.28
N GLY A 189 -10.94 17.27 -10.08
CA GLY A 189 -10.82 16.29 -11.15
C GLY A 189 -10.70 14.86 -10.63
N PHE A 190 -10.10 13.99 -11.44
CA PHE A 190 -9.94 12.58 -11.12
C PHE A 190 -8.87 12.34 -10.07
N MET A 191 -9.22 11.61 -9.02
CA MET A 191 -8.35 11.33 -7.88
C MET A 191 -8.35 9.85 -7.50
N MET A 192 -7.14 9.40 -7.15
CA MET A 192 -6.87 8.06 -6.63
C MET A 192 -7.11 8.02 -5.11
N PRO A 193 -7.42 6.84 -4.51
CA PRO A 193 -7.66 6.67 -3.08
C PRO A 193 -6.63 7.34 -2.17
N GLY A 194 -5.34 7.24 -2.51
CA GLY A 194 -4.26 7.85 -1.73
C GLY A 194 -4.38 9.37 -1.54
N SER A 195 -5.24 10.07 -2.30
CA SER A 195 -5.47 11.50 -2.14
C SER A 195 -6.59 11.85 -1.15
N PHE A 196 -7.54 10.94 -0.87
CA PHE A 196 -8.73 11.25 -0.07
C PHE A 196 -9.03 10.25 1.06
N MET A 197 -8.43 9.06 1.05
CA MET A 197 -8.70 8.02 2.07
C MET A 197 -8.31 8.46 3.49
N SER A 198 -7.25 9.27 3.64
CA SER A 198 -6.88 9.85 4.95
C SER A 198 -7.99 10.74 5.50
N ALA A 199 -8.65 11.53 4.64
CA ALA A 199 -9.77 12.37 5.01
C ALA A 199 -11.02 11.56 5.36
N ILE A 200 -11.32 10.49 4.59
CA ILE A 200 -12.40 9.54 4.91
C ILE A 200 -12.23 8.98 6.32
N ARG A 201 -11.04 8.46 6.63
CA ARG A 201 -10.70 7.89 7.94
C ARG A 201 -10.79 8.93 9.05
N PHE A 202 -10.19 10.11 8.84
CA PHE A 202 -10.20 11.19 9.82
C PHE A 202 -11.63 11.61 10.21
N HIS A 203 -12.56 11.65 9.26
CA HIS A 203 -13.94 12.06 9.49
C HIS A 203 -14.88 10.92 9.93
N GLY A 204 -14.36 9.69 10.08
CA GLY A 204 -15.12 8.49 10.44
C GLY A 204 -16.12 8.07 9.36
N LEU A 205 -15.73 8.17 8.09
CA LEU A 205 -16.59 7.88 6.93
C LEU A 205 -16.32 6.48 6.31
N ASP A 206 -15.53 5.63 6.96
CA ASP A 206 -15.17 4.29 6.45
C ASP A 206 -16.41 3.43 6.18
N HIS A 207 -17.39 3.41 7.09
CA HIS A 207 -18.65 2.67 6.90
C HIS A 207 -19.45 3.22 5.71
N ALA A 208 -19.57 4.55 5.59
CA ALA A 208 -20.28 5.18 4.48
C ALA A 208 -19.61 4.89 3.13
N LEU A 209 -18.28 4.85 3.08
CA LEU A 209 -17.53 4.44 1.90
C LEU A 209 -17.74 2.95 1.59
N LEU A 210 -17.69 2.06 2.59
CA LEU A 210 -17.95 0.63 2.41
C LEU A 210 -19.34 0.39 1.80
N VAL A 211 -20.38 1.02 2.36
CA VAL A 211 -21.75 0.94 1.84
C VAL A 211 -21.79 1.41 0.39
N ARG A 212 -21.14 2.52 0.08
CA ARG A 212 -21.05 3.06 -1.28
C ARG A 212 -20.36 2.10 -2.26
N MET A 213 -19.24 1.50 -1.87
CA MET A 213 -18.52 0.52 -2.70
C MET A 213 -19.35 -0.76 -2.90
N MET A 214 -20.05 -1.21 -1.86
CA MET A 214 -20.97 -2.34 -1.94
C MET A 214 -22.13 -2.08 -2.91
N GLU A 215 -22.77 -0.90 -2.85
CA GLU A 215 -23.85 -0.52 -3.77
C GLU A 215 -23.38 -0.55 -5.24
N ASP A 216 -22.19 -0.02 -5.52
CA ASP A 216 -21.62 -0.03 -6.87
C ASP A 216 -21.23 -1.43 -7.33
N ALA A 217 -20.58 -2.21 -6.47
CA ALA A 217 -20.22 -3.60 -6.74
C ALA A 217 -21.45 -4.44 -7.07
N MET A 218 -22.52 -4.33 -6.28
CA MET A 218 -23.77 -5.06 -6.50
C MET A 218 -24.49 -4.64 -7.78
N SER A 219 -24.56 -3.32 -8.04
CA SER A 219 -25.15 -2.78 -9.27
C SER A 219 -24.41 -3.29 -10.52
N ALA A 220 -23.08 -3.23 -10.51
CA ALA A 220 -22.24 -3.71 -11.59
C ALA A 220 -22.37 -5.22 -11.79
N HIS A 221 -22.32 -6.01 -10.71
CA HIS A 221 -22.51 -7.46 -10.75
C HIS A 221 -23.86 -7.84 -11.37
N LEU A 222 -24.95 -7.18 -11.00
CA LEU A 222 -26.27 -7.44 -11.59
C LEU A 222 -26.32 -7.11 -13.09
N ALA A 223 -25.67 -6.03 -13.51
CA ALA A 223 -25.59 -5.64 -14.91
C ALA A 223 -24.77 -6.65 -15.74
N TRP A 224 -23.66 -7.17 -15.20
CA TRP A 224 -22.88 -8.21 -15.89
C TRP A 224 -23.64 -9.53 -15.92
N ARG A 225 -24.33 -9.88 -14.83
CA ARG A 225 -25.15 -11.10 -14.74
C ARG A 225 -26.26 -11.10 -15.78
N SER A 226 -26.95 -9.96 -15.98
CA SER A 226 -27.99 -9.85 -17.01
C SER A 226 -27.45 -9.95 -18.44
N ALA A 227 -26.18 -9.61 -18.64
CA ALA A 227 -25.44 -9.84 -19.89
C ALA A 227 -24.88 -11.27 -20.03
N GLY A 228 -25.13 -12.16 -19.08
CA GLY A 228 -24.70 -13.57 -19.12
C GLY A 228 -23.35 -13.85 -18.44
N HIS A 229 -22.78 -12.89 -17.71
CA HIS A 229 -21.51 -13.02 -17.03
C HIS A 229 -21.68 -12.99 -15.50
N VAL A 230 -21.42 -14.10 -14.82
CA VAL A 230 -21.40 -14.15 -13.35
C VAL A 230 -19.95 -14.00 -12.90
N VAL A 231 -19.60 -12.83 -12.36
CA VAL A 231 -18.24 -12.51 -11.93
C VAL A 231 -18.25 -12.09 -10.46
N PRO A 232 -17.52 -12.80 -9.58
CA PRO A 232 -17.37 -12.41 -8.19
C PRO A 232 -16.67 -11.05 -8.05
N VAL A 233 -17.10 -10.25 -7.07
CA VAL A 233 -16.56 -8.91 -6.79
C VAL A 233 -15.91 -8.88 -5.42
N SER A 234 -14.68 -8.39 -5.36
CA SER A 234 -13.95 -8.17 -4.12
C SER A 234 -14.06 -6.72 -3.70
N VAL A 235 -14.34 -6.46 -2.41
CA VAL A 235 -14.55 -5.12 -1.85
C VAL A 235 -13.66 -4.97 -0.62
N ASN A 236 -12.90 -3.88 -0.56
CA ASN A 236 -12.10 -3.54 0.59
C ASN A 236 -12.98 -3.31 1.84
N LEU A 237 -12.69 -4.02 2.93
CA LEU A 237 -13.37 -3.89 4.21
C LEU A 237 -12.38 -3.41 5.29
N PRO A 238 -12.48 -2.15 5.75
CA PRO A 238 -11.66 -1.66 6.85
C PRO A 238 -11.83 -2.53 8.11
N VAL A 239 -10.72 -3.07 8.62
CA VAL A 239 -10.66 -3.95 9.79
C VAL A 239 -11.31 -3.33 11.04
N PRO A 240 -11.16 -2.03 11.34
CA PRO A 240 -11.83 -1.42 12.49
C PRO A 240 -13.36 -1.51 12.45
N LEU A 241 -13.98 -1.66 11.27
CA LEU A 241 -15.43 -1.83 11.18
C LEU A 241 -15.90 -3.20 11.68
N LEU A 242 -15.00 -4.20 11.78
CA LEU A 242 -15.34 -5.52 12.31
C LEU A 242 -15.57 -5.53 13.84
N ASP A 243 -15.24 -4.44 14.53
CA ASP A 243 -15.61 -4.25 15.94
C ASP A 243 -17.13 -4.10 16.11
N ASP A 244 -17.85 -3.65 15.06
CA ASP A 244 -19.31 -3.67 15.03
C ASP A 244 -19.82 -5.07 14.68
N ILE A 245 -20.35 -5.74 15.69
CA ILE A 245 -20.90 -7.09 15.60
C ILE A 245 -22.18 -7.13 14.74
N GLY A 246 -22.84 -6.00 14.45
CA GLY A 246 -24.00 -5.92 13.56
C GLY A 246 -23.63 -5.92 12.07
N LEU A 247 -22.41 -5.51 11.73
CA LEU A 247 -21.98 -5.30 10.34
C LEU A 247 -22.16 -6.54 9.44
N PRO A 248 -21.84 -7.78 9.87
CA PRO A 248 -22.06 -8.95 9.02
C PRO A 248 -23.53 -9.18 8.64
N ASP A 249 -24.49 -8.84 9.51
CA ASP A 249 -25.91 -8.95 9.21
C ASP A 249 -26.36 -7.85 8.23
N GLU A 250 -25.84 -6.63 8.42
CA GLU A 250 -26.10 -5.50 7.53
C GLU A 250 -25.65 -5.81 6.10
N LEU A 251 -24.39 -6.23 5.92
CA LEU A 251 -23.80 -6.53 4.61
C LEU A 251 -24.53 -7.69 3.91
N HIS A 252 -24.90 -8.73 4.67
CA HIS A 252 -25.71 -9.82 4.14
C HIS A 252 -27.11 -9.36 3.73
N GLY A 253 -27.75 -8.52 4.55
CA GLY A 253 -29.03 -7.91 4.21
C GLY A 253 -28.96 -7.09 2.92
N MET A 254 -27.87 -6.35 2.69
CA MET A 254 -27.64 -5.61 1.45
C MET A 254 -27.61 -6.54 0.23
N ALA A 255 -26.76 -7.57 0.26
CA ALA A 255 -26.65 -8.55 -0.84
C ALA A 255 -27.96 -9.30 -1.10
N ALA A 256 -28.64 -9.74 -0.03
CA ALA A 256 -29.90 -10.48 -0.12
C ALA A 256 -31.04 -9.65 -0.74
N ARG A 257 -31.15 -8.35 -0.41
CA ARG A 257 -32.15 -7.45 -1.02
C ARG A 257 -31.98 -7.30 -2.53
N CYS A 258 -30.75 -7.43 -3.03
CA CYS A 258 -30.42 -7.39 -4.45
C CYS A 258 -30.51 -8.78 -5.13
N GLY A 259 -30.80 -9.85 -4.39
CA GLY A 259 -30.79 -11.22 -4.92
C GLY A 259 -29.42 -11.68 -5.38
N ILE A 260 -28.37 -11.23 -4.69
CA ILE A 260 -26.97 -11.60 -4.93
C ILE A 260 -26.58 -12.64 -3.88
N ALA A 261 -26.09 -13.79 -4.33
CA ALA A 261 -25.54 -14.80 -3.43
C ALA A 261 -24.25 -14.25 -2.79
N ALA A 262 -24.11 -14.40 -1.47
CA ALA A 262 -22.97 -13.86 -0.71
C ALA A 262 -21.62 -14.39 -1.22
N GLU A 263 -21.58 -15.61 -1.77
CA GLU A 263 -20.40 -16.23 -2.38
C GLU A 263 -19.82 -15.45 -3.58
N ASN A 264 -20.63 -14.58 -4.20
CA ASN A 264 -20.17 -13.69 -5.28
C ASN A 264 -19.52 -12.40 -4.75
N ILE A 265 -19.41 -12.23 -3.43
CA ILE A 265 -18.79 -11.07 -2.79
C ILE A 265 -17.67 -11.55 -1.86
N THR A 266 -16.47 -11.02 -2.07
CA THR A 266 -15.31 -11.26 -1.20
C THR A 266 -14.95 -9.96 -0.50
N PHE A 267 -14.71 -9.99 0.82
CA PHE A 267 -14.18 -8.84 1.54
C PHE A 267 -12.67 -8.95 1.71
N GLU A 268 -11.96 -7.90 1.34
CA GLU A 268 -10.51 -7.82 1.44
C GLU A 268 -10.11 -7.08 2.72
N LEU A 269 -9.31 -7.73 3.57
CA LEU A 269 -8.86 -7.21 4.86
C LEU A 269 -7.36 -6.94 4.79
N LEU A 270 -6.99 -5.66 4.87
CA LEU A 270 -5.58 -5.23 4.86
C LEU A 270 -4.84 -5.75 6.09
N GLU A 271 -3.64 -6.28 5.87
CA GLU A 271 -2.77 -6.83 6.91
C GLU A 271 -2.33 -5.81 7.98
N ASP A 272 -2.10 -4.57 7.57
CA ASP A 272 -1.47 -3.52 8.39
C ASP A 272 -2.45 -2.76 9.30
N GLN A 273 -3.74 -3.08 9.23
CA GLN A 273 -4.75 -2.38 10.01
C GLN A 273 -4.86 -2.92 11.43
N ALA A 274 -4.85 -2.00 12.39
CA ALA A 274 -4.98 -2.33 13.80
C ALA A 274 -6.33 -3.02 14.07
N VAL A 275 -6.24 -4.20 14.69
CA VAL A 275 -7.41 -4.89 15.26
C VAL A 275 -7.73 -4.23 16.60
N GLY A 276 -8.92 -3.63 16.71
CA GLY A 276 -9.38 -3.00 17.94
C GLY A 276 -9.66 -4.03 19.03
N ILE A 277 -10.73 -4.81 18.88
CA ILE A 277 -11.08 -5.89 19.81
C ILE A 277 -10.90 -7.24 19.10
N PRO A 278 -9.83 -8.03 19.40
CA PRO A 278 -9.55 -9.28 18.70
C PRO A 278 -10.73 -10.27 18.68
N ALA A 279 -11.47 -10.39 19.77
CA ALA A 279 -12.64 -11.26 19.84
C ALA A 279 -13.75 -10.85 18.84
N ASN A 280 -14.00 -9.55 18.68
CA ASN A 280 -14.99 -9.04 17.73
C ASN A 280 -14.52 -9.27 16.30
N TYR A 281 -13.24 -9.02 16.02
CA TYR A 281 -12.66 -9.29 14.71
C TYR A 281 -12.88 -10.75 14.26
N TYR A 282 -12.46 -11.73 15.06
CA TYR A 282 -12.61 -13.15 14.69
C TYR A 282 -14.08 -13.56 14.62
N MET A 283 -14.94 -13.04 15.51
CA MET A 283 -16.37 -13.29 15.46
C MET A 283 -17.01 -12.74 14.19
N SER A 284 -16.77 -11.47 13.85
CA SER A 284 -17.34 -10.81 12.68
C SER A 284 -16.83 -11.43 11.38
N ALA A 285 -15.53 -11.72 11.27
CA ALA A 285 -14.96 -12.45 10.13
C ALA A 285 -15.60 -13.84 9.97
N SER A 286 -15.74 -14.59 11.06
CA SER A 286 -16.41 -15.91 11.03
C SER A 286 -17.87 -15.81 10.64
N ARG A 287 -18.59 -14.78 11.10
CA ARG A 287 -19.99 -14.56 10.73
C ARG A 287 -20.14 -14.19 9.26
N LEU A 288 -19.23 -13.41 8.68
CA LEU A 288 -19.22 -13.13 7.24
C LEU A 288 -19.07 -14.44 6.45
N ARG A 289 -18.15 -15.32 6.86
CA ARG A 289 -17.96 -16.64 6.22
C ARG A 289 -19.16 -17.57 6.37
N LEU A 290 -19.77 -17.64 7.57
CA LEU A 290 -20.99 -18.43 7.80
C LEU A 290 -22.17 -17.96 6.95
N LYS A 291 -22.19 -16.68 6.56
CA LYS A 291 -23.19 -16.08 5.67
C LYS A 291 -22.88 -16.31 4.18
N GLY A 292 -21.73 -16.91 3.86
CA GLY A 292 -21.32 -17.28 2.51
C GLY A 292 -20.36 -16.32 1.83
N PHE A 293 -20.01 -15.18 2.43
CA PHE A 293 -19.05 -14.23 1.84
C PHE A 293 -17.65 -14.83 1.74
N GLY A 294 -16.90 -14.51 0.69
CA GLY A 294 -15.44 -14.72 0.67
C GLY A 294 -14.72 -13.76 1.61
N LEU A 295 -13.54 -14.16 2.09
CA LEU A 295 -12.61 -13.25 2.79
C LEU A 295 -11.21 -13.38 2.18
N ALA A 296 -10.55 -12.26 1.91
CA ALA A 296 -9.18 -12.24 1.45
C ALA A 296 -8.27 -11.54 2.46
N GLN A 297 -7.10 -12.13 2.72
CA GLN A 297 -6.00 -11.41 3.38
C GLN A 297 -5.31 -10.57 2.32
N ASP A 298 -5.39 -9.25 2.46
CA ASP A 298 -4.85 -8.29 1.50
C ASP A 298 -3.48 -7.75 1.94
N ASP A 299 -2.68 -7.32 0.96
CA ASP A 299 -1.33 -6.76 1.15
C ASP A 299 -0.34 -7.68 1.91
N TYR A 300 -0.45 -9.01 1.74
CA TYR A 300 0.38 -9.96 2.49
C TYR A 300 1.89 -9.72 2.32
N GLY A 301 2.58 -9.57 3.45
CA GLY A 301 4.01 -9.33 3.57
C GLY A 301 4.40 -7.87 3.77
N ARG A 302 3.43 -6.93 3.83
CA ARG A 302 3.71 -5.51 4.12
C ARG A 302 3.64 -5.14 5.59
N GLY A 303 2.95 -5.92 6.42
CA GLY A 303 2.60 -5.51 7.79
C GLY A 303 2.82 -6.56 8.88
N TYR A 304 2.02 -6.43 9.94
CA TYR A 304 2.17 -7.16 11.20
C TYR A 304 1.23 -8.37 11.34
N SER A 305 0.50 -8.79 10.28
CA SER A 305 -0.32 -10.00 10.40
C SER A 305 0.60 -11.20 10.53
N SER A 306 0.74 -11.62 11.78
CA SER A 306 1.38 -12.89 12.10
C SER A 306 0.73 -14.01 11.28
N MET A 307 1.53 -15.01 10.89
CA MET A 307 1.02 -16.28 10.36
C MET A 307 -0.14 -16.84 11.20
N TYR A 308 -0.16 -16.55 12.50
CA TYR A 308 -1.26 -16.88 13.40
C TYR A 308 -2.59 -16.25 12.99
N SER A 309 -2.62 -14.98 12.58
CA SER A 309 -3.83 -14.32 12.06
C SER A 309 -4.32 -15.00 10.78
N LEU A 310 -3.41 -15.26 9.83
CA LEU A 310 -3.73 -15.90 8.56
C LEU A 310 -4.39 -17.29 8.74
N ILE A 311 -3.92 -18.08 9.71
CA ILE A 311 -4.49 -19.42 9.98
C ILE A 311 -5.71 -19.38 10.90
N SER A 312 -5.90 -18.33 11.69
CA SER A 312 -7.01 -18.22 12.65
C SER A 312 -8.24 -17.55 12.05
N THR A 313 -8.04 -16.67 11.07
CA THR A 313 -9.11 -16.02 10.33
C THR A 313 -9.55 -16.93 9.18
N PRO A 314 -10.86 -17.12 8.97
CA PRO A 314 -11.37 -18.05 7.96
C PRO A 314 -11.31 -17.48 6.53
N PHE A 315 -10.10 -17.08 6.09
CA PHE A 315 -9.84 -16.61 4.74
C PHE A 315 -10.13 -17.68 3.68
N THR A 316 -10.44 -17.23 2.47
CA THR A 316 -10.55 -18.03 1.24
C THR A 316 -9.51 -17.68 0.21
N GLU A 317 -8.89 -16.51 0.36
CA GLU A 317 -7.95 -15.96 -0.59
C GLU A 317 -6.79 -15.29 0.15
N LEU A 318 -5.58 -15.44 -0.41
CA LEU A 318 -4.38 -14.73 -0.01
C LEU A 318 -3.91 -13.87 -1.16
N LYS A 319 -3.88 -12.54 -0.97
CA LYS A 319 -3.37 -11.60 -1.96
C LYS A 319 -1.94 -11.21 -1.58
N ILE A 320 -1.00 -11.48 -2.49
CA ILE A 320 0.44 -11.18 -2.31
C ILE A 320 0.72 -9.81 -2.89
N ASP A 321 1.22 -8.91 -2.05
CA ASP A 321 1.49 -7.52 -2.42
C ASP A 321 2.51 -7.40 -3.56
N ARG A 322 2.34 -6.33 -4.35
CA ARG A 322 3.23 -5.97 -5.45
C ARG A 322 4.70 -5.83 -5.06
N ALA A 323 5.03 -5.50 -3.80
CA ALA A 323 6.43 -5.39 -3.36
C ALA A 323 7.18 -6.73 -3.42
N PHE A 324 6.45 -7.85 -3.35
CA PHE A 324 7.02 -9.20 -3.52
C PHE A 324 7.04 -9.65 -4.98
N VAL A 325 6.10 -9.16 -5.78
CA VAL A 325 5.89 -9.58 -7.18
C VAL A 325 6.78 -8.80 -8.15
N ALA A 326 6.85 -7.48 -7.99
CA ALA A 326 7.50 -6.60 -8.94
C ALA A 326 9.01 -6.86 -9.02
N GLY A 327 9.47 -7.31 -10.20
CA GLY A 327 10.87 -7.64 -10.46
C GLY A 327 11.36 -8.90 -9.76
N ALA A 328 10.47 -9.75 -9.27
CA ALA A 328 10.83 -11.00 -8.61
C ALA A 328 11.65 -11.92 -9.52
N ALA A 329 11.33 -11.98 -10.82
CA ALA A 329 12.02 -12.83 -11.79
C ALA A 329 13.52 -12.52 -11.93
N GLY A 330 13.96 -11.31 -11.56
CA GLY A 330 15.37 -10.89 -11.59
C GLY A 330 16.07 -10.90 -10.22
N ASP A 331 15.39 -11.31 -9.15
CA ASP A 331 15.89 -11.25 -7.78
C ASP A 331 15.62 -12.59 -7.08
N GLU A 332 16.67 -13.40 -6.90
CA GLU A 332 16.58 -14.74 -6.29
C GLU A 332 15.95 -14.72 -4.89
N VAL A 333 16.21 -13.66 -4.11
CA VAL A 333 15.67 -13.54 -2.74
C VAL A 333 14.18 -13.26 -2.79
N ARG A 334 13.73 -12.36 -3.68
CA ARG A 334 12.28 -12.12 -3.89
C ARG A 334 11.59 -13.33 -4.47
N THR A 335 12.20 -14.01 -5.43
CA THR A 335 11.67 -15.26 -6.00
C THR A 335 11.44 -16.31 -4.91
N ALA A 336 12.41 -16.51 -4.01
CA ALA A 336 12.27 -17.47 -2.91
C ALA A 336 11.15 -17.08 -1.94
N ALA A 337 11.05 -15.79 -1.58
CA ALA A 337 9.98 -15.28 -0.72
C ALA A 337 8.60 -15.44 -1.37
N LEU A 338 8.45 -15.02 -2.62
CA LEU A 338 7.22 -15.16 -3.41
C LEU A 338 6.80 -16.63 -3.55
N THR A 339 7.74 -17.52 -3.87
CA THR A 339 7.49 -18.97 -3.95
C THR A 339 6.97 -19.53 -2.62
N SER A 340 7.59 -19.13 -1.51
CA SER A 340 7.19 -19.57 -0.17
C SER A 340 5.78 -19.10 0.18
N SER A 341 5.45 -17.84 -0.12
CA SER A 341 4.12 -17.26 0.10
C SER A 341 3.04 -17.96 -0.73
N VAL A 342 3.31 -18.23 -2.01
CA VAL A 342 2.38 -18.98 -2.88
C VAL A 342 2.16 -20.39 -2.35
N GLN A 343 3.22 -21.09 -1.98
CA GLN A 343 3.12 -22.45 -1.44
C GLN A 343 2.34 -22.49 -0.12
N LEU A 344 2.59 -21.53 0.78
CA LEU A 344 1.85 -21.42 2.04
C LEU A 344 0.36 -21.25 1.80
N GLY A 345 -0.05 -20.27 0.99
CA GLY A 345 -1.46 -20.02 0.69
C GLY A 345 -2.16 -21.27 0.13
N ARG A 346 -1.51 -21.96 -0.80
CA ARG A 346 -2.04 -23.21 -1.38
C ARG A 346 -2.13 -24.34 -0.35
N GLN A 347 -1.13 -24.50 0.53
CA GLN A 347 -1.15 -25.53 1.58
C GLN A 347 -2.25 -25.27 2.62
N LEU A 348 -2.63 -24.02 2.83
CA LEU A 348 -3.77 -23.62 3.65
C LEU A 348 -5.11 -23.78 2.93
N GLY A 349 -5.12 -24.20 1.66
CA GLY A 349 -6.33 -24.35 0.85
C GLY A 349 -6.91 -23.00 0.37
N LEU A 350 -6.11 -21.94 0.39
CA LEU A 350 -6.51 -20.61 -0.09
C LEU A 350 -6.25 -20.49 -1.58
N THR A 351 -7.08 -19.71 -2.27
CA THR A 351 -6.74 -19.19 -3.60
C THR A 351 -5.65 -18.15 -3.46
N VAL A 352 -4.57 -18.22 -4.23
CA VAL A 352 -3.50 -17.23 -4.18
C VAL A 352 -3.56 -16.29 -5.37
N THR A 353 -3.67 -14.99 -5.07
CA THR A 353 -3.64 -13.92 -6.08
C THR A 353 -2.37 -13.09 -5.91
N ALA A 354 -1.59 -12.93 -6.98
CA ALA A 354 -0.44 -12.04 -7.00
C ALA A 354 -0.80 -10.67 -7.60
N GLU A 355 -0.44 -9.59 -6.91
CA GLU A 355 -0.76 -8.23 -7.32
C GLU A 355 0.40 -7.49 -7.97
N GLY A 356 0.08 -6.45 -8.74
CA GLY A 356 1.08 -5.58 -9.34
C GLY A 356 1.96 -6.26 -10.39
N VAL A 357 1.42 -7.24 -11.13
CA VAL A 357 2.13 -7.84 -12.26
C VAL A 357 2.25 -6.82 -13.39
N GLU A 358 3.48 -6.42 -13.70
CA GLU A 358 3.78 -5.41 -14.73
C GLU A 358 4.65 -5.95 -15.87
N THR A 359 5.36 -7.07 -15.66
CA THR A 359 6.28 -7.65 -16.64
C THR A 359 5.88 -9.07 -17.05
N ALA A 360 6.19 -9.45 -18.29
CA ALA A 360 5.95 -10.81 -18.78
C ALA A 360 6.82 -11.84 -18.05
N GLN A 361 8.01 -11.44 -17.58
CA GLN A 361 8.92 -12.29 -16.81
C GLN A 361 8.33 -12.64 -15.44
N ASP A 362 7.79 -11.65 -14.71
CA ASP A 362 7.15 -11.90 -13.41
C ASP A 362 5.87 -12.75 -13.58
N LEU A 363 5.11 -12.52 -14.67
CA LEU A 363 3.95 -13.34 -15.00
C LEU A 363 4.33 -14.83 -15.23
N GLU A 364 5.42 -15.07 -15.95
CA GLU A 364 5.88 -16.44 -16.23
C GLU A 364 6.45 -17.11 -14.98
N LEU A 365 7.17 -16.36 -14.13
CA LEU A 365 7.59 -16.84 -12.83
C LEU A 365 6.38 -17.30 -12.00
N LEU A 366 5.34 -16.45 -11.89
CA LEU A 366 4.12 -16.75 -11.14
C LEU A 366 3.41 -18.03 -11.65
N ARG A 367 3.40 -18.26 -12.96
CA ARG A 367 2.92 -19.53 -13.53
C ARG A 367 3.78 -20.71 -13.09
N SER A 368 5.10 -20.58 -13.18
CA SER A 368 6.04 -21.66 -12.85
C SER A 368 5.97 -22.10 -11.39
N ILE A 369 5.73 -21.17 -10.47
CA ILE A 369 5.61 -21.44 -9.02
C ILE A 369 4.20 -21.86 -8.60
N GLY A 370 3.26 -21.92 -9.56
CA GLY A 370 1.90 -22.37 -9.36
C GLY A 370 1.01 -21.36 -8.64
N CYS A 371 1.14 -20.06 -8.90
CA CYS A 371 0.16 -19.07 -8.45
C CYS A 371 -1.18 -19.28 -9.18
N ASP A 372 -2.31 -19.04 -8.52
CA ASP A 372 -3.63 -19.34 -9.10
C ASP A 372 -4.16 -18.17 -9.95
N CYS A 373 -4.02 -16.94 -9.45
CA CYS A 373 -4.61 -15.73 -9.99
C CYS A 373 -3.64 -14.55 -10.01
N VAL A 374 -3.88 -13.57 -10.89
CA VAL A 374 -3.08 -12.35 -11.01
C VAL A 374 -3.92 -11.11 -11.23
N GLN A 375 -3.42 -9.99 -10.70
CA GLN A 375 -3.87 -8.62 -10.95
C GLN A 375 -2.66 -7.72 -11.24
N GLY A 376 -2.82 -6.73 -12.11
CA GLY A 376 -1.73 -5.79 -12.43
C GLY A 376 -1.91 -5.05 -13.75
N TYR A 377 -1.10 -4.01 -13.96
CA TYR A 377 -1.17 -3.16 -15.15
C TYR A 377 -0.83 -3.90 -16.45
N LEU A 378 -0.11 -5.01 -16.39
CA LEU A 378 0.10 -5.88 -17.54
C LEU A 378 -1.23 -6.42 -18.10
N LEU A 379 -2.23 -6.60 -17.23
CA LEU A 379 -3.55 -7.11 -17.58
C LEU A 379 -4.52 -5.97 -17.86
N SER A 380 -4.73 -5.12 -16.86
CA SER A 380 -5.52 -3.90 -16.94
C SER A 380 -5.41 -3.09 -15.64
N ALA A 381 -5.55 -1.78 -15.77
CA ALA A 381 -5.88 -0.92 -14.64
C ALA A 381 -7.31 -1.18 -14.15
N ALA A 382 -7.69 -0.57 -13.03
CA ALA A 382 -9.11 -0.45 -12.69
C ALA A 382 -9.81 0.41 -13.76
N VAL A 383 -10.98 -0.02 -14.22
CA VAL A 383 -11.78 0.66 -15.25
C VAL A 383 -13.24 0.84 -14.82
N PRO A 384 -14.02 1.75 -15.41
CA PRO A 384 -15.46 1.85 -15.13
C PRO A 384 -16.21 0.56 -15.44
N ALA A 385 -17.37 0.35 -14.79
CA ALA A 385 -18.17 -0.87 -14.94
C ALA A 385 -18.55 -1.22 -16.40
N VAL A 386 -18.80 -0.18 -17.21
CA VAL A 386 -19.14 -0.32 -18.63
C VAL A 386 -17.94 -0.82 -19.44
N GLU A 387 -16.75 -0.27 -19.19
CA GLU A 387 -15.52 -0.73 -19.86
C GLU A 387 -15.17 -2.15 -19.44
N PHE A 388 -15.33 -2.49 -18.15
CA PHE A 388 -15.14 -3.87 -17.69
C PHE A 388 -16.13 -4.84 -18.35
N ALA A 389 -17.38 -4.45 -18.59
CA ALA A 389 -18.34 -5.27 -19.31
C ALA A 389 -17.89 -5.56 -20.76
N LEU A 390 -17.24 -4.60 -21.42
CA LEU A 390 -16.63 -4.82 -22.74
C LEU A 390 -15.47 -5.81 -22.68
N MET A 391 -14.68 -5.77 -21.60
CA MET A 391 -13.63 -6.77 -21.37
C MET A 391 -14.22 -8.16 -21.23
N LEU A 392 -15.28 -8.34 -20.43
CA LEU A 392 -15.98 -9.61 -20.29
C LEU A 392 -16.56 -10.12 -21.61
N ALA A 393 -17.12 -9.24 -22.44
CA ALA A 393 -17.69 -9.61 -23.73
C ALA A 393 -16.64 -10.03 -24.78
N SER A 394 -15.40 -9.56 -24.62
CA SER A 394 -14.27 -9.88 -25.50
C SER A 394 -13.45 -11.10 -25.06
N GLU A 395 -13.72 -11.64 -23.86
CA GLU A 395 -13.15 -12.92 -23.44
C GLU A 395 -13.58 -14.03 -24.41
N PRO A 396 -12.68 -14.95 -24.81
CA PRO A 396 -13.04 -16.07 -25.67
C PRO A 396 -14.17 -16.87 -25.03
N ARG A 397 -15.33 -16.96 -25.70
CA ARG A 397 -16.46 -17.75 -25.20
C ARG A 397 -16.03 -19.19 -25.01
N HIS A 398 -16.30 -19.72 -23.82
CA HIS A 398 -16.00 -21.11 -23.50
C HIS A 398 -16.78 -22.03 -24.45
N GLN A 399 -16.08 -22.75 -25.34
CA GLN A 399 -16.60 -23.99 -25.90
C GLN A 399 -16.35 -25.09 -24.87
N GLY A 400 -17.24 -25.20 -23.87
CA GLY A 400 -17.18 -26.23 -22.84
C GLY A 400 -18.59 -26.67 -22.49
N ASN A 401 -18.90 -27.94 -22.77
CA ASN A 401 -20.20 -28.59 -22.55
C ASN A 401 -20.73 -28.35 -21.13
N PRO A 402 -22.07 -28.22 -20.95
CA PRO A 402 -22.66 -28.24 -19.62
C PRO A 402 -22.45 -29.63 -18.97
N PRO A 403 -22.46 -29.69 -17.62
CA PRO A 403 -22.28 -30.92 -16.84
C PRO A 403 -23.32 -32.01 -17.15
#